data_AF-A0A9W9YU27-F1
#
_entry.id   AF-A0A9W9YU27-F1
#
_cell.length_a   1.000
_cell.length_b   1.000
_cell.length_c   1.000
_cell.angle_alpha   90.00
_cell.angle_beta   90.00
_cell.angle_gamma   90.00
#
_symmetry.space_group_name_H-M   'P 1'
#
loop_
_entity.id
_entity.type
_entity.pdbx_description
1 polymer ?
#
loop_
_entity_poly.entity_id
_entity_poly.type
_entity_poly.pdbx_seq_one_letter_code
_entity_poly.pdbx_strand_id
1 'polypeptide(L)'
;YPNAAVDIQQWGNELAAKYPELVNIPDENQCKVKAGSSSSSSDYILTKVAKELRESLDTNIFQDYHGIEGELERSTPEKCVESINTLSKVIGNYHKQIVFYSAFQGELLNAVKDCTTTNGFYKLITLTNLSRSHCYFLIKLHLLTTRFPKLIYCQRPLRYFSKNIKAIETVCETDKDFWSYI
;
A
#
# COMPACT_ATOMS: atom_id res chain seq x y z
N TYR A 1 33.62 -15.42 3.39
CA TYR A 1 32.37 -15.45 4.16
C TYR A 1 31.50 -16.57 3.62
N PRO A 2 31.37 -17.71 4.32
CA PRO A 2 30.54 -18.81 3.84
C PRO A 2 29.06 -18.54 4.07
N ASN A 3 28.24 -19.00 3.13
CA ASN A 3 26.79 -18.92 3.08
C ASN A 3 26.12 -19.55 4.30
N ALA A 4 25.39 -18.76 5.09
CA ALA A 4 24.38 -19.26 6.01
C ALA A 4 23.02 -19.21 5.31
N ALA A 5 22.71 -20.24 4.52
CA ALA A 5 21.33 -20.57 4.21
C ALA A 5 20.73 -21.11 5.51
N VAL A 6 20.21 -20.20 6.34
CA VAL A 6 19.49 -20.55 7.56
C VAL A 6 18.24 -21.30 7.13
N ASP A 7 18.16 -22.57 7.52
CA ASP A 7 17.09 -23.47 7.17
C ASP A 7 15.82 -23.04 7.92
N ILE A 8 14.91 -22.37 7.21
CA ILE A 8 13.62 -21.85 7.72
C ILE A 8 12.81 -22.97 8.40
N GLN A 9 13.01 -24.22 7.97
CA GLN A 9 12.37 -25.39 8.53
C GLN A 9 12.85 -25.70 9.95
N GLN A 10 14.11 -25.42 10.26
CA GLN A 10 14.71 -25.61 11.58
C GLN A 10 14.12 -24.61 12.60
N TRP A 11 13.99 -23.35 12.20
CA TRP A 11 13.33 -22.32 13.02
C TRP A 11 11.86 -22.61 13.26
N GLY A 12 11.15 -23.11 12.25
CA GLY A 12 9.75 -23.52 12.39
C GLY A 12 9.57 -24.61 13.45
N ASN A 13 10.47 -25.59 13.47
CA ASN A 13 10.44 -26.69 14.44
C ASN A 13 10.82 -26.23 15.87
N GLU A 14 11.80 -25.33 16.00
CA GLU A 14 12.20 -24.76 17.30
C GLU A 14 11.10 -23.90 17.91
N LEU A 15 10.41 -23.10 17.09
CA LEU A 15 9.26 -22.29 17.54
C LEU A 15 8.07 -23.16 17.93
N ALA A 16 7.77 -24.21 17.16
CA ALA A 16 6.70 -25.16 17.46
C ALA A 16 6.96 -25.94 18.77
N ALA A 17 8.23 -26.26 19.07
CA ALA A 17 8.62 -26.92 20.32
C ALA A 17 8.52 -25.98 21.53
N LYS A 18 8.76 -24.67 21.33
CA LYS A 18 8.78 -23.67 22.41
C LYS A 18 7.39 -23.10 22.73
N TYR A 19 6.48 -23.09 21.76
CA TYR A 19 5.12 -22.53 21.89
C TYR A 19 4.07 -23.47 21.23
N PRO A 20 3.82 -24.65 21.81
CA PRO A 20 2.92 -25.66 21.23
C PRO A 20 1.45 -25.20 21.10
N GLU A 21 1.03 -24.21 21.88
CA GLU A 21 -0.30 -23.59 21.83
C GLU A 21 -0.55 -22.78 20.55
N LEU A 22 0.49 -22.32 19.85
CA LEU A 22 0.38 -21.57 18.60
C LEU A 22 0.26 -22.48 17.36
N VAL A 23 0.58 -23.77 17.50
CA VAL A 23 0.59 -24.75 16.40
C VAL A 23 -0.82 -25.30 16.12
N ASN A 24 -1.73 -25.21 17.09
CA ASN A 24 -3.10 -25.73 17.01
C ASN A 24 -4.15 -24.65 16.77
N ILE A 25 -3.81 -23.55 16.09
CA ILE A 25 -4.83 -22.66 15.55
C ILE A 25 -5.44 -23.37 14.34
N PRO A 26 -6.75 -23.71 14.34
CA PRO A 26 -7.38 -24.37 13.22
C PRO A 26 -7.21 -23.49 11.96
N ASP A 27 -6.69 -24.09 10.91
CA ASP A 27 -6.46 -23.44 9.62
C ASP A 27 -7.80 -22.98 9.02
N GLU A 28 -8.13 -21.69 9.18
CA GLU A 28 -9.33 -21.08 8.59
C GLU A 28 -9.29 -21.03 7.04
N ASN A 29 -8.23 -21.52 6.39
CA ASN A 29 -8.09 -21.46 4.94
C ASN A 29 -8.65 -22.66 4.16
N GLN A 30 -9.36 -23.60 4.77
CA GLN A 30 -10.13 -24.59 3.98
C GLN A 30 -11.51 -24.08 3.57
N CYS A 31 -11.55 -22.95 2.87
CA CYS A 31 -12.74 -22.55 2.11
C CYS A 31 -12.58 -22.97 0.64
N LYS A 32 -12.94 -24.23 0.35
CA LYS A 32 -13.15 -24.71 -1.02
C LYS A 32 -14.38 -24.01 -1.61
N VAL A 33 -14.20 -22.92 -2.34
CA VAL A 33 -15.28 -22.34 -3.15
C VAL A 33 -15.20 -22.88 -4.57
N LYS A 34 -16.22 -23.68 -4.92
CA LYS A 34 -16.48 -24.21 -6.26
C LYS A 34 -16.75 -23.08 -7.24
N ALA A 35 -16.22 -23.22 -8.45
CA ALA A 35 -16.44 -22.34 -9.58
C ALA A 35 -17.93 -22.24 -9.96
N GLY A 36 -18.43 -21.01 -10.05
CA GLY A 36 -19.74 -20.69 -10.63
C GLY A 36 -20.05 -19.19 -10.51
N SER A 37 -20.48 -18.58 -11.62
CA SER A 37 -20.90 -17.17 -11.83
C SER A 37 -19.79 -16.10 -12.01
N SER A 38 -19.61 -15.70 -13.27
CA SER A 38 -18.69 -14.66 -13.73
C SER A 38 -19.08 -13.21 -13.36
N SER A 39 -20.21 -13.00 -12.67
CA SER A 39 -20.59 -11.69 -12.12
C SER A 39 -20.13 -11.45 -10.67
N SER A 40 -19.87 -12.51 -9.89
CA SER A 40 -19.57 -12.40 -8.45
C SER A 40 -18.15 -11.91 -8.13
N SER A 41 -17.18 -12.17 -9.02
CA SER A 41 -15.76 -11.91 -8.76
C SER A 41 -15.40 -10.42 -8.84
N SER A 42 -15.99 -9.69 -9.78
CA SER A 42 -15.73 -8.25 -9.92
C SER A 42 -16.30 -7.45 -8.76
N ASP A 43 -17.53 -7.75 -8.35
CA ASP A 43 -18.19 -7.10 -7.21
C ASP A 43 -17.48 -7.39 -5.89
N TYR A 44 -16.97 -8.61 -5.72
CA TYR A 44 -16.14 -8.96 -4.57
C TYR A 44 -14.86 -8.11 -4.52
N ILE A 45 -14.16 -7.95 -5.64
CA ILE A 45 -12.94 -7.12 -5.72
C ILE A 45 -13.26 -5.67 -5.38
N LEU A 46 -14.33 -5.09 -5.95
CA LEU A 46 -14.73 -3.71 -5.69
C LEU A 46 -15.10 -3.50 -4.22
N THR A 47 -15.86 -4.42 -3.63
CA THR A 47 -16.23 -4.38 -2.21
C THR A 47 -15.01 -4.46 -1.31
N LYS A 48 -14.08 -5.37 -1.63
CA LYS A 48 -12.82 -5.52 -0.89
C LYS A 48 -11.99 -4.25 -0.95
N VAL A 49 -11.79 -3.68 -2.14
CA VAL A 49 -11.01 -2.44 -2.34
C VAL A 49 -11.67 -1.28 -1.60
N ALA A 50 -12.99 -1.13 -1.69
CA ALA A 50 -13.71 -0.08 -0.99
C ALA A 50 -13.54 -0.17 0.53
N LYS A 51 -13.68 -1.38 1.09
CA LYS A 51 -13.45 -1.63 2.51
C LYS A 51 -12.02 -1.29 2.91
N GLU A 52 -11.04 -1.82 2.18
CA GLU A 52 -9.62 -1.64 2.49
C GLU A 52 -9.17 -0.18 2.40
N LEU A 53 -9.69 0.59 1.43
CA LEU A 53 -9.41 2.02 1.33
C LEU A 53 -10.00 2.79 2.51
N ARG A 54 -11.28 2.56 2.84
CA ARG A 54 -11.96 3.24 3.96
C ARG A 54 -11.30 2.94 5.31
N GLU A 55 -10.97 1.68 5.58
CA GLU A 55 -10.32 1.28 6.83
C GLU A 55 -8.90 1.83 6.96
N SER A 56 -8.24 2.11 5.83
CA SER A 56 -6.89 2.70 5.82
C SER A 56 -6.87 4.22 5.83
N LEU A 57 -8.03 4.86 5.80
CA LEU A 57 -8.12 6.32 5.74
C LEU A 57 -7.70 6.91 7.09
N ASP A 58 -6.67 7.74 7.07
CA ASP A 58 -6.19 8.45 8.25
C ASP A 58 -5.97 9.93 7.89
N THR A 59 -6.97 10.73 8.25
CA THR A 59 -7.05 12.17 7.97
C THR A 59 -6.08 13.01 8.79
N ASN A 60 -5.32 12.41 9.70
CA ASN A 60 -4.24 13.13 10.37
C ASN A 60 -3.23 13.65 9.34
N ILE A 61 -2.78 14.89 9.55
CA ILE A 61 -1.72 15.53 8.76
C ILE A 61 -0.46 14.66 8.83
N PHE A 62 0.43 14.79 7.85
CA PHE A 62 1.72 14.12 7.87
C PHE A 62 2.46 14.42 9.17
N GLN A 63 2.78 13.36 9.90
CA GLN A 63 3.57 13.45 11.11
C GLN A 63 5.04 13.21 10.79
N ASP A 64 5.93 13.93 11.47
CA ASP A 64 7.36 13.63 11.47
C ASP A 64 7.65 12.65 12.59
N TYR A 65 8.33 11.56 12.26
CA TYR A 65 8.72 10.50 13.19
C TYR A 65 10.24 10.37 13.30
N HIS A 66 10.96 11.45 13.02
CA HIS A 66 12.41 11.48 13.17
C HIS A 66 12.83 11.14 14.62
N GLY A 67 13.68 10.12 14.77
CA GLY A 67 14.22 9.71 16.09
C GLY A 67 13.31 8.78 16.89
N ILE A 68 12.23 8.26 16.31
CA ILE A 68 11.29 7.35 16.98
C ILE A 68 11.98 6.13 17.59
N GLU A 69 13.12 5.70 17.05
CA GLU A 69 13.91 4.58 17.57
C GLU A 69 14.35 4.76 19.03
N GLY A 70 14.53 6.02 19.47
CA GLY A 70 14.85 6.37 20.85
C GLY A 70 13.66 6.27 21.82
N GLU A 71 12.44 6.25 21.29
CA GLU A 71 11.19 6.15 22.06
C GLU A 71 10.68 4.70 22.18
N LEU A 72 11.26 3.76 21.42
CA LEU A 72 10.83 2.36 21.41
C LEU A 72 11.34 1.62 22.66
N GLU A 73 10.41 1.19 23.50
CA GLU A 73 10.69 0.37 24.67
C GLU A 73 10.81 -1.12 24.32
N ARG A 74 11.82 -1.78 24.90
CA ARG A 74 12.13 -3.21 24.68
C ARG A 74 12.28 -4.01 25.99
N SER A 75 11.88 -3.40 27.10
CA SER A 75 12.12 -3.88 28.47
C SER A 75 11.20 -5.03 28.86
N THR A 76 9.95 -5.01 28.40
CA THR A 76 8.94 -6.06 28.69
C THR A 76 8.20 -6.48 27.42
N PRO A 77 7.57 -7.66 27.38
CA PRO A 77 6.75 -8.11 26.25
C PRO A 77 5.64 -7.11 25.90
N GLU A 78 4.96 -6.54 26.89
CA GLU A 78 3.88 -5.57 26.71
C GLU A 78 4.42 -4.30 26.04
N LYS A 79 5.58 -3.82 26.50
CA LYS A 79 6.27 -2.66 25.92
C LYS A 79 6.77 -2.91 24.50
N CYS A 80 7.19 -4.13 24.18
CA CYS A 80 7.50 -4.52 22.81
C CYS A 80 6.26 -4.46 21.91
N VAL A 81 5.10 -4.94 22.39
CA VAL A 81 3.84 -4.87 21.63
C VAL A 81 3.40 -3.41 21.42
N GLU A 82 3.51 -2.56 22.44
CA GLU A 82 3.27 -1.12 22.32
C GLU A 82 4.18 -0.50 21.24
N SER A 83 5.48 -0.80 21.28
CA SER A 83 6.45 -0.32 20.29
C SER A 83 6.14 -0.80 18.87
N ILE A 84 5.70 -2.05 18.68
CA ILE A 84 5.26 -2.59 17.38
C ILE A 84 4.03 -1.83 16.86
N ASN A 85 3.07 -1.53 17.74
CA ASN A 85 1.89 -0.75 17.36
C ASN A 85 2.26 0.67 16.96
N THR A 86 3.21 1.30 17.66
CA THR A 86 3.77 2.60 17.28
C THR A 86 4.43 2.55 15.92
N LEU A 87 5.30 1.56 15.66
CA LEU A 87 5.92 1.37 14.35
C LEU A 87 4.88 1.15 13.23
N SER A 88 3.76 0.48 13.52
CA SER A 88 2.68 0.30 12.54
C SER A 88 2.05 1.64 12.14
N LYS A 89 1.88 2.58 13.09
CA LYS A 89 1.41 3.95 12.79
C LYS A 89 2.43 4.73 11.96
N VAL A 90 3.70 4.64 12.32
CA VAL A 90 4.82 5.27 11.60
C VAL A 90 4.83 4.80 10.13
N ILE A 91 4.76 3.48 9.90
CA ILE A 91 4.69 2.88 8.56
C ILE A 91 3.47 3.40 7.79
N GLY A 92 2.30 3.46 8.44
CA GLY A 92 1.09 4.01 7.83
C GLY A 92 1.27 5.46 7.37
N ASN A 93 1.89 6.31 8.18
CA ASN A 93 2.19 7.69 7.82
C ASN A 93 3.19 7.79 6.65
N TYR A 94 4.23 6.96 6.64
CA TYR A 94 5.17 6.91 5.50
C TYR A 94 4.48 6.43 4.22
N HIS A 95 3.53 5.50 4.27
CA HIS A 95 2.74 5.14 3.10
C HIS A 95 1.98 6.35 2.53
N LYS A 96 1.35 7.17 3.37
CA LYS A 96 0.69 8.41 2.94
C LYS A 96 1.67 9.35 2.23
N GLN A 97 2.84 9.58 2.84
CA GLN A 97 3.89 10.43 2.24
C GLN A 97 4.39 9.87 0.91
N ILE A 98 4.61 8.56 0.80
CA ILE A 98 5.01 7.91 -0.45
C ILE A 98 3.95 8.11 -1.52
N VAL A 99 2.67 7.90 -1.20
CA VAL A 99 1.56 8.12 -2.15
C VAL A 99 1.52 9.58 -2.60
N PHE A 100 1.64 10.53 -1.67
CA PHE A 100 1.70 11.96 -1.95
C PHE A 100 2.83 12.31 -2.92
N TYR A 101 4.08 11.95 -2.60
CA TYR A 101 5.21 12.26 -3.48
C TYR A 101 5.16 11.50 -4.81
N SER A 102 4.58 10.30 -4.84
CA SER A 102 4.36 9.56 -6.09
C SER A 102 3.33 10.27 -6.98
N ALA A 103 2.25 10.81 -6.41
CA ALA A 103 1.30 11.64 -7.14
C ALA A 103 1.96 12.93 -7.65
N PHE A 104 2.83 13.57 -6.86
CA PHE A 104 3.59 14.74 -7.29
C PHE A 104 4.59 14.42 -8.42
N GLN A 105 5.25 13.26 -8.38
CA GLN A 105 6.04 12.77 -9.52
C GLN A 105 5.16 12.60 -10.78
N GLY A 106 3.93 12.10 -10.60
CA GLY A 106 2.94 12.00 -11.66
C GLY A 106 2.55 13.34 -12.27
N GLU A 107 2.42 14.38 -11.46
CA GLU A 107 2.17 15.76 -11.89
C GLU A 107 3.30 16.26 -12.80
N LEU A 108 4.55 16.12 -12.35
CA LEU A 108 5.73 16.55 -13.11
C LEU A 108 5.85 15.76 -14.42
N LEU A 109 5.60 14.45 -14.39
CA LEU A 109 5.57 13.62 -15.60
C LEU A 109 4.47 14.05 -16.56
N ASN A 110 3.30 14.43 -16.05
CA ASN A 110 2.21 14.92 -16.88
C ASN A 110 2.56 16.28 -17.51
N ALA A 111 3.18 17.19 -16.75
CA ALA A 111 3.68 18.46 -17.28
C ALA A 111 4.73 18.25 -18.40
N VAL A 112 5.68 17.32 -18.21
CA VAL A 112 6.65 16.96 -19.26
C VAL A 112 5.94 16.43 -20.50
N LYS A 113 4.92 15.59 -20.33
CA LYS A 113 4.12 15.06 -21.44
C LYS A 113 3.37 16.17 -22.18
N ASP A 114 2.81 17.15 -21.47
CA ASP A 114 2.04 18.24 -22.06
C ASP A 114 2.94 19.27 -22.78
N CYS A 115 4.18 19.47 -22.32
CA CYS A 115 5.15 20.37 -22.94
C CYS A 115 5.95 19.75 -24.08
N THR A 116 5.72 18.47 -24.43
CA THR A 116 6.54 17.76 -25.42
C THR A 116 5.71 16.95 -26.41
N THR A 117 6.32 16.58 -27.54
CA THR A 117 5.72 15.58 -28.43
C THR A 117 5.79 14.20 -27.78
N THR A 118 4.95 13.27 -28.22
CA THR A 118 4.98 11.87 -27.74
C THR A 118 6.39 11.25 -27.79
N ASN A 119 7.15 11.52 -28.86
CA ASN A 119 8.54 11.07 -28.99
C ASN A 119 9.49 11.81 -28.04
N GLY A 120 9.25 13.09 -27.79
CA GLY A 120 9.99 13.90 -26.81
C GLY A 120 9.80 13.38 -25.39
N PHE A 121 8.55 13.09 -24.99
CA PHE A 121 8.23 12.49 -23.70
C PHE A 121 9.01 11.19 -23.48
N TYR A 122 9.01 10.28 -24.46
CA TYR A 122 9.74 9.01 -24.33
C TYR A 122 11.26 9.16 -24.19
N LYS A 123 11.87 10.18 -24.81
CA LYS A 123 13.29 10.48 -24.65
C LYS A 123 13.61 11.11 -23.29
N LEU A 124 12.71 11.94 -22.76
CA LEU A 124 12.94 12.59 -21.48
C LEU A 124 12.75 11.63 -20.31
N ILE A 125 11.77 10.73 -20.37
CA ILE A 125 11.59 9.74 -19.29
C ILE A 125 12.77 8.77 -19.20
N THR A 126 13.55 8.55 -20.27
CA THR A 126 14.78 7.74 -20.18
C THR A 126 15.90 8.39 -19.35
N LEU A 127 15.78 9.69 -19.04
CA LEU A 127 16.67 10.38 -18.10
C LEU A 127 16.27 10.13 -16.64
N THR A 128 15.12 9.51 -16.41
CA THR A 128 14.65 9.12 -15.07
C THR A 128 15.02 7.66 -14.79
N ASN A 129 15.08 7.27 -13.52
CA ASN A 129 15.27 5.88 -13.10
C ASN A 129 13.95 5.07 -13.11
N LEU A 130 12.96 5.48 -13.90
CA LEU A 130 11.62 4.89 -13.90
C LEU A 130 11.35 4.11 -15.19
N SER A 131 10.60 3.01 -15.07
CA SER A 131 10.09 2.30 -16.23
C SER A 131 8.92 3.07 -16.86
N ARG A 132 8.70 2.88 -18.17
CA ARG A 132 7.58 3.53 -18.88
C ARG A 132 6.23 3.22 -18.23
N SER A 133 6.00 1.95 -17.87
CA SER A 133 4.76 1.53 -17.21
C SER A 133 4.56 2.20 -15.86
N HIS A 134 5.66 2.39 -15.11
CA HIS A 134 5.61 3.12 -13.85
C HIS A 134 5.28 4.61 -14.08
N CYS A 135 5.88 5.27 -15.08
CA CYS A 135 5.55 6.66 -15.41
C CYS A 135 4.05 6.85 -15.72
N TYR A 136 3.47 5.96 -16.53
CA TYR A 136 2.03 6.01 -16.82
C TYR A 136 1.16 5.76 -15.58
N PHE A 137 1.59 4.84 -14.71
CA PHE A 137 0.94 4.64 -13.41
C PHE A 137 0.96 5.91 -12.56
N LEU A 138 2.11 6.59 -12.45
CA LEU A 138 2.23 7.82 -11.65
C LEU A 138 1.36 8.95 -12.21
N ILE A 139 1.36 9.15 -13.54
CA ILE A 139 0.45 10.13 -14.18
C ILE A 139 -1.00 9.79 -13.86
N LYS A 140 -1.39 8.51 -13.96
CA LYS A 140 -2.76 8.10 -13.63
C LYS A 140 -3.08 8.31 -12.15
N LEU A 141 -2.13 8.01 -11.26
CA LEU A 141 -2.28 8.23 -9.82
C LEU A 141 -2.50 9.71 -9.53
N HIS A 142 -1.69 10.60 -10.13
CA HIS A 142 -1.85 12.05 -10.01
C HIS A 142 -3.26 12.50 -10.39
N LEU A 143 -3.73 12.16 -11.59
CA LEU A 143 -5.06 12.55 -12.06
C LEU A 143 -6.16 12.05 -11.10
N LEU A 144 -6.00 10.83 -10.59
CA LEU A 144 -6.95 10.23 -9.66
C LEU A 144 -6.93 10.95 -8.30
N THR A 145 -5.77 11.24 -7.73
CA THR A 145 -5.65 11.94 -6.44
C THR A 145 -6.05 13.41 -6.52
N THR A 146 -5.87 14.06 -7.66
CA THR A 146 -6.38 15.42 -7.89
C THR A 146 -7.90 15.44 -7.90
N ARG A 147 -8.52 14.41 -8.49
CA ARG A 147 -9.99 14.28 -8.52
C ARG A 147 -10.57 13.78 -7.21
N PHE A 148 -9.84 12.92 -6.48
CA PHE A 148 -10.26 12.28 -5.24
C PHE A 148 -9.18 12.46 -4.16
N PRO A 149 -9.08 13.65 -3.54
CA PRO A 149 -7.98 14.01 -2.64
C PRO A 149 -7.81 13.10 -1.43
N LYS A 150 -8.90 12.48 -0.95
CA LYS A 150 -8.85 11.55 0.19
C LYS A 150 -7.91 10.37 0.00
N LEU A 151 -7.64 9.97 -1.25
CA LEU A 151 -6.74 8.86 -1.56
C LEU A 151 -5.31 9.08 -1.05
N ILE A 152 -4.86 10.34 -0.92
CA ILE A 152 -3.54 10.67 -0.37
C ILE A 152 -3.45 10.29 1.12
N TYR A 153 -4.58 10.28 1.83
CA TYR A 153 -4.66 9.96 3.25
C TYR A 153 -4.85 8.46 3.53
N CYS A 154 -4.89 7.61 2.51
CA CYS A 154 -4.97 6.17 2.69
C CYS A 154 -3.58 5.59 3.01
N GLN A 155 -3.47 4.87 4.14
CA GLN A 155 -2.23 4.26 4.63
C GLN A 155 -1.84 2.95 3.89
N ARG A 156 -2.26 2.79 2.62
CA ARG A 156 -1.94 1.61 1.80
C ARG A 156 -0.61 1.81 1.06
N PRO A 157 0.20 0.75 0.89
CA PRO A 157 1.45 0.85 0.16
C PRO A 157 1.20 1.19 -1.31
N LEU A 158 2.12 1.92 -1.96
CA LEU A 158 2.00 2.33 -3.37
C LEU A 158 1.69 1.18 -4.34
N ARG A 159 2.25 -0.02 -4.07
CA ARG A 159 1.99 -1.23 -4.85
C ARG A 159 0.50 -1.62 -4.86
N TYR A 160 -0.23 -1.31 -3.78
CA TYR A 160 -1.67 -1.52 -3.70
C TYR A 160 -2.41 -0.68 -4.75
N PHE A 161 -2.08 0.60 -4.85
CA PHE A 161 -2.64 1.50 -5.84
C PHE A 161 -2.32 1.03 -7.26
N SER A 162 -1.06 0.67 -7.53
CA SER A 162 -0.65 0.19 -8.84
C SER A 162 -1.42 -1.06 -9.30
N LYS A 163 -1.65 -2.02 -8.39
CA LYS A 163 -2.42 -3.24 -8.70
C LYS A 163 -3.92 -2.98 -8.87
N ASN A 164 -4.48 -2.07 -8.10
CA ASN A 164 -5.93 -1.90 -7.98
C ASN A 164 -6.46 -0.61 -8.64
N ILE A 165 -5.64 0.14 -9.39
CA ILE A 165 -5.96 1.51 -9.83
C ILE A 165 -7.33 1.64 -10.52
N LYS A 166 -7.75 0.65 -11.32
CA LYS A 166 -9.06 0.65 -11.99
C LYS A 166 -10.20 0.44 -10.98
N ALA A 167 -10.04 -0.49 -10.05
CA ALA A 167 -11.03 -0.75 -9.01
C ALA A 167 -11.15 0.46 -8.06
N ILE A 168 -10.03 1.09 -7.70
CA ILE A 168 -10.01 2.31 -6.89
C ILE A 168 -10.79 3.42 -7.61
N GLU A 169 -10.51 3.64 -8.90
CA GLU A 169 -11.25 4.61 -9.71
C GLU A 169 -12.76 4.33 -9.71
N THR A 170 -13.19 3.09 -9.93
CA THR A 170 -14.61 2.71 -9.85
C THR A 170 -15.21 2.96 -8.45
N VAL A 171 -14.50 2.59 -7.38
CA VAL A 171 -14.95 2.82 -6.00
C VAL A 171 -15.12 4.32 -5.71
N CYS A 172 -14.15 5.12 -6.15
CA CYS A 172 -14.20 6.57 -5.98
C CYS A 172 -15.34 7.21 -6.76
N GLU A 173 -15.64 6.73 -7.97
CA GLU A 173 -16.77 7.23 -8.77
C GLU A 173 -18.13 6.85 -8.17
N THR A 174 -18.25 5.64 -7.61
CA THR A 174 -19.48 5.17 -6.97
C THR A 174 -19.84 6.01 -5.74
N ASP A 175 -18.86 6.47 -4.97
CA ASP A 175 -19.06 7.36 -3.81
C ASP A 175 -18.28 8.67 -3.97
N LYS A 176 -18.51 9.34 -5.11
CA LYS A 176 -17.76 10.52 -5.52
C LYS A 176 -17.75 11.62 -4.46
N ASP A 177 -18.89 11.88 -3.83
CA ASP A 177 -19.01 12.92 -2.82
C ASP A 177 -18.11 12.61 -1.63
N PHE A 178 -18.08 11.37 -1.14
CA PHE A 178 -17.18 11.03 -0.04
C PHE A 178 -15.71 11.27 -0.40
N TRP A 179 -15.28 10.90 -1.61
CA TRP A 179 -13.86 10.92 -1.98
C TRP A 179 -13.35 12.28 -2.50
N SER A 180 -14.23 13.21 -2.84
CA SER A 180 -13.87 14.49 -3.49
C SER A 180 -13.56 15.65 -2.52
N TYR A 181 -13.92 15.54 -1.24
CA TYR A 181 -13.63 16.56 -0.22
C TYR A 181 -12.38 16.20 0.59
N ILE A 182 -11.69 17.19 1.18
CA ILE A 182 -10.61 16.97 2.17
C ILE A 182 -11.20 17.05 3.57
#